data_AF-A0A2T9WLM0-F1
#
_entry.id   AF-A0A2T9WLM0-F1
#
_cell.length_a   1.000
_cell.length_b   1.000
_cell.length_c   1.000
_cell.angle_alpha   90.00
_cell.angle_beta   90.00
_cell.angle_gamma   90.00
#
_symmetry.space_group_name_H-M   'P 1'
#
loop_
_entity.id
_entity.type
_entity.pdbx_description
1 polymer ?
#
loop_
_entity_poly.entity_id
_entity_poly.type
_entity_poly.pdbx_seq_one_letter_code
_entity_poly.pdbx_strand_id
1 'polypeptide(L)' 'MNSNIFLILSIIFLFISIILLFIYSLSNSSNTKFAGLILIGPIPILISNSYQLSIILLIILLIIILIILIIFFYKVII' A
#
# COMPACT_ATOMS: atom_id res chain seq x y z
N MET A 1 -22.97 19.65 21.94
CA MET A 1 -22.93 18.20 21.63
C MET A 1 -21.76 17.60 22.39
N ASN A 2 -21.95 16.47 23.08
CA ASN A 2 -20.86 15.83 23.83
C ASN A 2 -19.76 15.37 22.87
N SER A 3 -18.54 15.84 23.07
CA SER A 3 -17.34 15.41 22.33
C SER A 3 -17.18 13.88 22.33
N ASN A 4 -17.57 13.23 23.42
CA ASN A 4 -17.55 11.78 23.56
C ASN A 4 -18.46 11.08 22.54
N ILE A 5 -19.62 11.66 22.19
CA ILE A 5 -20.52 11.07 21.18
C ILE A 5 -19.86 11.06 19.80
N PHE A 6 -19.12 12.12 19.44
CA PHE A 6 -18.44 12.21 18.15
C PHE A 6 -17.27 11.22 18.03
N LEU A 7 -16.55 10.98 19.13
CA LEU A 7 -15.49 9.97 19.18
C LEU A 7 -16.04 8.56 18.99
N ILE A 8 -17.15 8.21 19.66
CA ILE A 8 -17.78 6.91 19.47
C ILE A 8 -18.26 6.73 18.01
N LEU A 9 -18.89 7.76 17.42
CA LEU A 9 -19.38 7.68 16.04
C LEU A 9 -18.23 7.47 15.04
N SER A 10 -17.13 8.22 15.18
CA SER A 10 -15.99 8.12 14.27
C SER A 10 -15.32 6.75 14.32
N ILE A 11 -15.23 6.14 15.52
CA ILE A 11 -14.74 4.77 15.68
C ILE A 11 -15.67 3.76 14.98
N ILE A 12 -16.99 3.90 15.14
CA ILE A 12 -17.97 3.03 14.49
C ILE A 12 -17.88 3.13 12.97
N PHE A 13 -17.78 4.34 12.41
CA PHE A 13 -17.61 4.55 10.97
C PHE A 13 -16.29 3.98 10.43
N LEU A 14 -15.21 4.02 11.22
CA LEU A 14 -13.94 3.41 10.85
C LEU A 14 -14.08 1.87 10.74
N PHE A 15 -14.74 1.23 11.71
CA PHE A 15 -15.02 -0.20 11.64
C PHE A 15 -15.92 -0.56 10.46
N ILE A 16 -16.98 0.22 10.20
CA ILE A 16 -17.87 0.00 9.05
C ILE A 16 -17.11 0.06 7.72
N SER A 17 -16.17 1.00 7.59
CA SER A 17 -15.37 1.19 6.37
C SER A 17 -14.45 0.01 6.11
N ILE A 18 -13.80 -0.51 7.16
CA ILE A 18 -12.93 -1.69 7.08
C ILE A 18 -13.75 -2.93 6.70
N ILE A 19 -14.91 -3.13 7.32
CA ILE A 19 -15.79 -4.27 7.03
C ILE A 19 -16.30 -4.21 5.58
N LEU A 20 -16.73 -3.04 5.10
CA LEU A 20 -17.13 -2.85 3.70
C LEU A 20 -15.99 -3.12 2.72
N LEU A 21 -14.77 -2.68 3.04
CA LEU A 21 -13.58 -2.94 2.22
C LEU A 21 -13.29 -4.45 2.11
N PHE A 22 -13.40 -5.18 3.22
CA PHE A 22 -13.27 -6.63 3.25
C PHE A 22 -14.35 -7.32 2.43
N ILE A 23 -15.62 -6.91 2.56
CA ILE A 23 -16.74 -7.47 1.79
C ILE A 23 -16.56 -7.20 0.29
N TYR A 24 -16.13 -6.00 -0.09
CA TYR A 24 -15.83 -5.65 -1.49
C TYR A 24 -14.67 -6.49 -2.05
N SER A 25 -13.62 -6.70 -1.26
CA SER A 25 -12.52 -7.59 -1.63
C SER A 25 -12.96 -9.05 -1.78
N LEU A 26 -13.95 -9.50 -0.99
CA LEU A 26 -14.46 -10.87 -1.04
C LEU A 26 -15.49 -11.08 -2.16
N SER A 27 -16.30 -10.07 -2.49
CA SER A 27 -17.33 -10.20 -3.53
C SER A 27 -16.75 -10.15 -4.94
N ASN A 28 -15.59 -9.50 -5.14
CA ASN A 28 -14.84 -9.54 -6.39
C ASN A 28 -13.99 -10.83 -6.51
N SER A 29 -14.63 -11.99 -6.36
CA SER A 29 -14.10 -13.33 -6.63
C SER A 29 -13.88 -13.61 -8.13
N SER A 30 -13.80 -12.58 -8.97
CA SER A 30 -13.50 -12.67 -10.40
C SER A 30 -12.07 -12.22 -10.65
N ASN A 31 -11.12 -13.17 -10.67
CA ASN A 31 -9.74 -12.96 -11.12
C ASN A 31 -9.13 -11.60 -10.74
N THR A 32 -9.31 -11.17 -9.49
CA THR A 32 -8.76 -9.88 -9.05
C THR A 32 -7.25 -10.00 -9.03
N LYS A 33 -6.64 -9.32 -10.00
CA LYS A 33 -5.19 -9.28 -10.10
C LYS A 33 -4.68 -8.38 -8.97
N PHE A 34 -4.13 -9.01 -7.93
CA PHE A 34 -3.47 -8.32 -6.83
C PHE A 34 -1.96 -8.26 -7.06
N ALA A 35 -1.36 -7.14 -6.68
CA ALA A 35 0.07 -7.00 -6.54
C ALA A 35 0.39 -5.99 -5.43
N GLY A 36 1.40 -6.30 -4.63
CA GLY A 36 1.87 -5.50 -3.51
C GLY A 36 3.39 -5.48 -3.47
N LEU A 37 3.92 -4.38 -2.96
CA LEU A 37 5.34 -4.18 -2.71
C LEU A 37 5.54 -3.87 -1.24
N ILE A 38 6.36 -4.67 -0.57
CA ILE A 38 6.74 -4.48 0.83
C ILE A 38 8.21 -4.10 0.84
N LEU A 39 8.52 -2.92 1.40
CA LEU A 39 9.89 -2.46 1.58
C LEU A 39 10.28 -2.70 3.04
N ILE A 40 11.16 -3.69 3.27
CA ILE A 40 11.72 -3.97 4.61
C ILE A 40 13.17 -3.51 4.59
N GLY A 41 13.41 -2.28 5.05
CA GLY A 41 14.71 -1.64 4.89
C GLY A 41 15.08 -1.49 3.40
N PRO A 42 16.34 -1.73 2.98
CA PRO A 42 16.74 -1.62 1.58
C PRO A 42 16.28 -2.81 0.72
N ILE A 43 15.62 -3.82 1.31
CA ILE A 43 15.25 -5.06 0.62
C ILE A 43 13.77 -4.99 0.20
N PRO A 44 13.49 -4.91 -1.11
CA PRO A 44 12.13 -4.95 -1.61
C PRO A 44 11.62 -6.37 -1.79
N ILE A 45 10.37 -6.61 -1.38
CA ILE A 45 9.65 -7.87 -1.55
C ILE A 45 8.40 -7.59 -2.38
N LEU A 46 8.32 -8.21 -3.56
CA LEU A 46 7.17 -8.10 -4.46
C LEU A 46 6.30 -9.35 -4.32
N ILE A 47 5.02 -9.16 -4.00
CA ILE A 47 4.01 -10.23 -3.99
C ILE A 47 2.98 -9.90 -5.05
N SER A 48 2.78 -10.77 -6.04
CA SER A 48 1.81 -10.55 -7.11
C SER A 48 1.15 -11.85 -7.54
N ASN A 49 -0.14 -11.77 -7.86
CA ASN A 49 -0.91 -12.85 -8.49
C ASN A 49 -1.04 -12.67 -10.02
N SER A 50 -0.40 -11.66 -10.60
CA SER A 50 -0.40 -11.49 -12.07
C SER A 50 0.90 -10.92 -12.62
N TYR A 51 1.33 -11.49 -13.75
CA TYR A 51 2.59 -11.11 -14.41
C TYR A 51 2.60 -9.66 -14.91
N GLN A 52 1.45 -9.18 -15.38
CA GLN A 52 1.33 -7.84 -15.94
C GLN A 52 1.47 -6.76 -14.85
N LEU A 53 0.85 -6.97 -13.68
CA LEU A 53 1.00 -6.06 -12.54
C LEU A 53 2.37 -6.19 -11.88
N SER A 54 2.97 -7.38 -11.83
CA SER A 54 4.32 -7.52 -11.27
C SER A 54 5.34 -6.68 -12.04
N ILE A 55 5.28 -6.64 -13.38
CA ILE A 55 6.17 -5.81 -14.20
C ILE A 55 6.00 -4.32 -13.86
N ILE A 56 4.74 -3.85 -13.76
CA ILE A 56 4.44 -2.46 -13.43
C ILE A 56 5.00 -2.08 -12.05
N LEU A 57 4.81 -2.94 -11.04
CA LEU A 57 5.37 -2.72 -9.71
C LEU A 57 6.90 -2.73 -9.71
N LEU A 58 7.52 -3.56 -10.54
CA LEU A 58 8.98 -3.66 -10.63
C LEU A 58 9.60 -2.38 -11.23
N ILE A 59 8.93 -1.76 -12.20
CA ILE A 59 9.33 -0.46 -12.75
C ILE A 59 9.22 0.63 -11.67
N ILE A 60 8.11 0.65 -10.93
CA ILE A 60 7.90 1.58 -9.81
C ILE A 60 8.98 1.41 -8.73
N LEU A 61 9.30 0.17 -8.39
CA LEU A 61 10.37 -0.14 -7.45
C LEU A 61 11.72 0.41 -7.91
N LEU A 62 12.05 0.22 -9.19
CA LEU A 62 13.31 0.71 -9.76
C LEU A 62 13.43 2.23 -9.64
N ILE A 63 12.34 2.96 -9.89
CA ILE A 63 12.26 4.41 -9.75
C ILE A 63 12.47 4.82 -8.28
N ILE A 64 11.82 4.14 -7.34
CA ILE A 64 11.96 4.41 -5.90
C ILE A 64 13.42 4.19 -5.46
N ILE A 65 14.05 3.08 -5.87
CA ILE A 65 15.45 2.78 -5.54
C ILE A 65 16.40 3.84 -6.13
N LEU A 66 16.16 4.27 -7.38
CA LEU A 66 16.95 5.34 -8.00
C LEU A 66 16.86 6.65 -7.22
N ILE A 67 15.65 7.04 -6.79
CA ILE A 67 15.44 8.25 -5.99
C ILE A 67 16.18 8.13 -4.65
N ILE A 68 16.09 6.99 -3.97
CA ILE A 68 16.79 6.73 -2.70
C ILE A 68 18.31 6.81 -2.90
N LEU A 69 18.85 6.20 -3.96
CA LEU A 69 20.27 6.26 -4.29
C LEU A 69 20.73 7.69 -4.55
N ILE A 70 19.98 8.47 -5.34
CA ILE A 70 20.31 9.87 -5.61
C ILE A 70 20.34 10.67 -4.32
N ILE A 71 19.33 10.54 -3.45
CA ILE A 71 19.29 11.25 -2.16
C ILE A 71 20.45 10.83 -1.26
N PHE A 72 20.75 9.53 -1.19
CA PHE A 72 21.82 8.99 -0.36
C PHE A 72 23.19 9.48 -0.83
N PHE A 73 23.48 9.39 -2.14
CA PHE A 73 24.75 9.84 -2.70
C PHE A 73 24.88 11.36 -2.71
N TYR A 74 23.81 12.11 -2.98
CA TYR A 74 23.84 13.57 -2.96
C TYR A 74 24.16 14.09 -1.55
N LYS A 75 23.61 13.45 -0.51
CA LYS A 75 23.96 13.75 0.89
C LYS A 75 25.37 13.32 1.29
N VAL A 76 25.98 12.37 0.57
CA VAL A 76 27.38 11.95 0.81
C VAL A 76 28.37 12.92 0.15
N ILE A 77 27.97 13.64 -0.89
CA ILE A 77 28.84 14.51 -1.70
C ILE A 77 28.90 15.96 -1.18
N ILE A 78 27.89 16.40 -0.40
CA ILE A 78 27.78 17.76 0.19
C ILE A 78 27.94 17.67 1.71
#